data_AF-A0A4Y6RKC3-F1
#
_entry.id   AF-A0A4Y6RKC3-F1
#
_cell.length_a   1.000
_cell.length_b   1.000
_cell.length_c   1.000
_cell.angle_alpha   90.00
_cell.angle_beta   90.00
_cell.angle_gamma   90.00
#
_symmetry.space_group_name_H-M   'P 1'
#
loop_
_entity.id
_entity.type
_entity.pdbx_description
1 polymer ?
#
loop_
_entity_poly.entity_id
_entity_poly.type
_entity_poly.pdbx_seq_one_letter_code
_entity_poly.pdbx_strand_id
1 'polypeptide(L)'
;MGTLARRHWPAAHGGVPAAALGFSLIELLSVLAIMSLLLALAVPAYHGHVVRAKRVQGQAALLRLMQQQERYYSQNNHYLVFSSASPAPQVQAFPWWSGDGPAASAYEIEALACPGSTIGQCVLLRAMPGTSKVDAQFQDADCGVLSLRSTGQRGSSGPASHCWP
;
A
#
# COMPACT_ATOMS: atom_id res chain seq x y z
N MET A 1 25.04 -74.97 -50.02
CA MET A 1 23.60 -74.77 -50.25
C MET A 1 22.94 -74.33 -48.96
N GLY A 2 22.59 -73.05 -48.85
CA GLY A 2 21.97 -72.47 -47.66
C GLY A 2 21.57 -71.02 -47.97
N THR A 3 20.42 -70.87 -48.60
CA THR A 3 19.85 -69.59 -49.05
C THR A 3 19.40 -68.74 -47.87
N LEU A 4 20.03 -67.58 -47.69
CA LEU A 4 19.60 -66.52 -46.78
C LEU A 4 18.28 -65.91 -47.29
N ALA A 5 17.17 -66.26 -46.65
CA ALA A 5 15.88 -65.61 -46.87
C ALA A 5 15.89 -64.24 -46.17
N ARG A 6 16.10 -63.17 -46.95
CA ARG A 6 15.91 -61.79 -46.51
C ARG A 6 14.44 -61.59 -46.15
N ARG A 7 14.16 -61.37 -44.86
CA ARG A 7 12.84 -60.91 -44.39
C ARG A 7 12.70 -59.45 -44.78
N HIS A 8 11.89 -59.17 -45.80
CA HIS A 8 11.45 -57.82 -46.13
C HIS A 8 10.37 -57.39 -45.11
N TRP A 9 10.63 -56.33 -44.36
CA TRP A 9 9.59 -55.67 -43.56
C TRP A 9 8.89 -54.63 -44.45
N PRO A 10 7.55 -54.66 -44.60
CA PRO A 10 6.83 -53.55 -45.21
C PRO A 10 6.81 -52.35 -44.26
N ALA A 11 7.33 -51.21 -44.71
CA ALA A 11 7.12 -49.92 -44.06
C ALA A 11 5.70 -49.45 -44.35
N ALA A 12 4.88 -49.34 -43.30
CA ALA A 12 3.51 -48.86 -43.34
C ALA A 12 3.18 -48.19 -42.00
N HIS A 13 2.47 -47.07 -41.87
CA HIS A 13 2.09 -45.95 -42.73
C HIS A 13 1.61 -44.87 -41.74
N GLY A 14 1.87 -43.59 -42.02
CA GLY A 14 1.09 -42.46 -41.49
C GLY A 14 1.16 -42.22 -39.98
N GLY A 15 2.07 -41.33 -39.56
CA GLY A 15 1.89 -40.62 -38.29
C GLY A 15 0.59 -39.81 -38.37
N VAL A 16 -0.41 -40.18 -37.59
CA VAL A 16 -1.63 -39.39 -37.43
C VAL A 16 -1.20 -38.05 -36.83
N PRO A 17 -1.44 -36.90 -37.48
CA PRO A 17 -1.21 -35.62 -36.83
C PRO A 17 -2.10 -35.58 -35.59
N ALA A 18 -1.48 -35.41 -34.41
CA ALA A 18 -2.23 -35.20 -33.18
C ALA A 18 -3.11 -33.97 -33.40
N ALA A 19 -4.43 -34.17 -33.47
CA ALA A 19 -5.37 -33.07 -33.52
C ALA A 19 -5.14 -32.21 -32.27
N ALA A 20 -4.87 -30.92 -32.46
CA ALA A 20 -4.83 -29.99 -31.34
C ALA A 20 -6.19 -30.03 -30.64
N LEU A 21 -6.23 -30.56 -29.42
CA LEU A 21 -7.40 -30.52 -28.55
C LEU A 21 -7.62 -29.05 -28.16
N GLY A 22 -8.53 -28.38 -28.86
CA GLY A 22 -8.93 -27.02 -28.53
C GLY A 22 -9.86 -26.99 -27.31
N PHE A 23 -9.75 -25.94 -26.50
CA PHE A 23 -10.70 -25.66 -25.43
C PHE A 23 -12.09 -25.41 -26.00
N SER A 24 -13.12 -25.99 -25.37
CA SER A 24 -14.51 -25.72 -25.76
C SER A 24 -14.97 -24.36 -25.22
N LEU A 25 -15.92 -23.72 -25.92
CA LEU A 25 -16.50 -22.46 -25.47
C LEU A 25 -17.17 -22.58 -24.10
N ILE A 26 -17.80 -23.73 -23.82
CA ILE A 26 -18.45 -23.99 -22.53
C ILE A 26 -17.44 -24.13 -21.38
N GLU A 27 -16.26 -24.68 -21.67
CA GLU A 27 -15.17 -24.82 -20.69
C GLU A 27 -14.57 -23.47 -20.32
N LEU A 28 -14.40 -22.58 -21.31
CA LEU A 28 -13.99 -21.20 -21.01
C LEU A 28 -15.06 -20.47 -20.17
N LEU A 29 -16.34 -20.64 -20.50
CA LEU A 29 -17.43 -20.01 -19.75
C LEU A 29 -17.50 -20.52 -18.30
N SER A 30 -17.28 -21.81 -18.05
CA SER A 30 -17.28 -22.35 -16.69
C SER A 30 -16.09 -21.82 -15.87
N VAL A 31 -14.90 -21.72 -16.47
CA VAL A 31 -13.71 -21.14 -15.82
C VAL A 31 -13.94 -19.67 -15.48
N LEU A 32 -14.49 -18.87 -16.41
CA LEU A 32 -14.79 -17.46 -16.17
C LEU A 32 -15.86 -17.27 -15.09
N ALA A 33 -16.88 -18.14 -15.05
CA ALA A 33 -17.90 -18.11 -14.01
C ALA A 33 -17.28 -18.33 -12.62
N ILE A 34 -16.45 -19.37 -12.46
CA ILE A 34 -15.75 -19.65 -11.20
C ILE A 34 -14.79 -18.51 -10.85
N MET A 35 -14.03 -17.99 -11.81
CA MET A 35 -13.08 -16.90 -11.60
C MET A 35 -13.76 -15.62 -11.10
N SER A 36 -14.92 -15.27 -11.68
CA SER A 36 -15.68 -14.08 -11.26
C SER A 36 -16.18 -14.19 -9.82
N LEU A 37 -16.61 -15.39 -9.41
CA LEU A 37 -17.04 -15.68 -8.04
C LEU A 37 -15.87 -15.53 -7.04
N LEU A 38 -14.69 -16.06 -7.39
CA LEU A 38 -13.50 -15.93 -6.55
C LEU A 38 -13.06 -14.47 -6.41
N LEU A 39 -13.06 -13.72 -7.51
CA LEU A 39 -12.68 -12.30 -7.51
C LEU A 39 -13.62 -11.46 -6.64
N ALA A 40 -14.93 -11.75 -6.65
CA ALA A 40 -15.91 -11.03 -5.83
C ALA A 40 -15.60 -11.11 -4.33
N LEU A 41 -15.00 -12.20 -3.86
CA LEU A 41 -14.61 -12.38 -2.46
C LEU A 41 -13.17 -11.89 -2.20
N ALA A 42 -12.24 -12.16 -3.11
CA ALA A 42 -10.83 -11.90 -2.92
C ALA A 42 -10.49 -10.40 -2.94
N VAL A 43 -11.08 -9.63 -3.86
CA VAL A 43 -10.80 -8.21 -4.06
C VAL A 43 -11.10 -7.36 -2.81
N PRO A 44 -12.32 -7.35 -2.24
CA PRO A 44 -12.61 -6.52 -1.06
C PRO A 44 -11.78 -6.91 0.17
N ALA A 45 -11.52 -8.21 0.36
CA ALA A 45 -10.66 -8.68 1.44
C ALA A 45 -9.23 -8.14 1.31
N TYR A 46 -8.63 -8.25 0.12
CA TYR A 46 -7.29 -7.75 -0.14
C TYR A 46 -7.18 -6.23 0.06
N HIS A 47 -8.15 -5.45 -0.44
CA HIS A 47 -8.17 -4.00 -0.22
C HIS A 47 -8.18 -3.64 1.28
N GLY A 48 -8.98 -4.33 2.08
CA GLY A 48 -8.99 -4.13 3.54
C GLY A 48 -7.62 -4.39 4.19
N HIS A 49 -6.90 -5.43 3.75
CA HIS A 49 -5.55 -5.70 4.23
C HIS A 49 -4.56 -4.59 3.86
N VAL A 50 -4.60 -4.10 2.61
CA VAL A 50 -3.72 -3.01 2.14
C VAL A 50 -3.98 -1.73 2.92
N VAL A 51 -5.25 -1.35 3.14
CA VAL A 51 -5.61 -0.15 3.93
C VAL A 51 -5.06 -0.25 5.34
N ARG A 52 -5.21 -1.38 6.01
CA ARG A 52 -4.66 -1.59 7.37
C ARG A 52 -3.13 -1.51 7.39
N ALA A 53 -2.46 -2.11 6.42
CA ALA A 53 -0.99 -2.06 6.32
C ALA A 53 -0.49 -0.63 6.10
N LYS A 54 -1.12 0.13 5.19
CA LYS A 54 -0.81 1.53 4.94
C LYS A 54 -1.12 2.42 6.16
N ARG A 55 -2.21 2.16 6.89
CA ARG A 55 -2.53 2.85 8.15
C ARG A 55 -1.43 2.66 9.19
N VAL A 56 -0.97 1.42 9.38
CA VAL A 56 0.16 1.12 10.29
C VAL A 56 1.43 1.84 9.84
N GLN A 57 1.70 1.90 8.53
CA GLN A 57 2.82 2.66 7.98
C GLN A 57 2.71 4.17 8.28
N GLY A 58 1.52 4.76 8.16
CA GLY A 58 1.23 6.14 8.53
C GLY A 58 1.42 6.41 10.02
N GLN A 59 0.90 5.55 10.89
CA GLN A 59 1.09 5.63 12.35
C GLN A 59 2.58 5.55 12.73
N ALA A 60 3.31 4.61 12.13
CA ALA A 60 4.75 4.47 12.36
C ALA A 60 5.52 5.71 11.91
N ALA A 61 5.14 6.31 10.78
CA ALA A 61 5.73 7.57 10.32
C ALA A 61 5.46 8.72 11.30
N LEU A 62 4.22 8.87 11.81
CA LEU A 62 3.89 9.86 12.84
C LEU A 62 4.71 9.67 14.12
N LEU A 63 4.88 8.44 14.60
CA LEU A 63 5.69 8.15 15.79
C LEU A 63 7.17 8.50 15.57
N ARG A 64 7.73 8.16 14.42
CA ARG A 64 9.13 8.50 14.07
C ARG A 64 9.34 10.00 13.97
N LEU A 65 8.43 10.70 13.30
CA LEU A 65 8.48 12.17 13.17
C LEU A 65 8.29 12.83 14.53
N MET A 66 7.44 12.31 15.42
CA MET A 66 7.30 12.85 16.77
C MET A 66 8.60 12.70 17.56
N GLN A 67 9.28 11.56 17.47
CA GLN A 67 10.59 11.39 18.09
C GLN A 67 11.65 12.36 17.52
N GLN A 68 11.60 12.67 16.22
CA GLN A 68 12.44 13.70 15.63
C GLN A 68 12.10 15.10 16.16
N GLN A 69 10.81 15.40 16.31
CA GLN A 69 10.33 16.67 16.86
C GLN A 69 10.76 16.87 18.31
N GLU A 70 10.69 15.84 19.16
CA GLU A 70 11.18 15.94 20.55
C GLU A 70 12.70 16.15 20.62
N ARG A 71 13.48 15.52 19.72
CA ARG A 71 14.92 15.78 19.60
C ARG A 71 15.20 17.22 19.16
N TYR A 72 14.44 17.72 18.19
CA TYR A 72 14.57 19.10 17.71
C TYR A 72 14.20 20.10 18.81
N TYR A 73 13.11 19.85 19.54
CA TYR A 73 12.67 20.65 20.67
C TYR A 73 13.73 20.73 21.76
N SER A 74 14.38 19.61 22.08
CA SER A 74 15.44 19.55 23.10
C SER A 74 16.65 20.42 22.77
N GLN A 75 16.87 20.74 21.49
CA GLN A 75 18.00 21.55 21.02
C GLN A 75 17.61 23.02 20.75
N ASN A 76 16.37 23.26 20.33
CA ASN A 76 15.93 24.57 19.84
C ASN A 76 14.86 25.22 20.73
N ASN A 77 14.34 24.51 21.73
CA ASN A 77 13.27 24.94 22.64
C ASN A 77 11.94 25.31 21.94
N HIS A 78 11.72 24.81 20.72
CA HIS A 78 10.45 24.85 20.00
C HIS A 78 10.36 23.69 19.01
N TYR A 79 9.15 23.32 18.60
CA TYR A 79 8.95 22.33 17.52
C TYR A 79 9.06 22.98 16.14
N LEU A 80 9.25 22.15 15.10
CA LEU A 80 9.31 22.62 13.72
C LEU A 80 7.95 22.44 13.03
N VAL A 81 7.47 23.49 12.35
CA VAL A 81 6.34 23.36 11.40
C VAL A 81 6.88 22.88 10.06
N PHE A 82 6.24 21.87 9.48
CA PHE A 82 6.58 21.42 8.12
C PHE A 82 5.36 20.89 7.37
N SER A 83 5.45 20.90 6.04
CA SER A 83 4.46 20.34 5.13
C SER A 83 5.12 19.94 3.80
N SER A 84 4.34 19.46 2.84
CA SER A 84 4.82 19.22 1.47
C SER A 84 5.34 20.48 0.74
N ALA A 85 5.01 21.66 1.24
CA ALA A 85 5.50 22.94 0.73
C ALA A 85 6.81 23.42 1.39
N SER A 86 7.34 22.68 2.38
CA SER A 86 8.58 23.06 3.07
C SER A 86 9.82 23.02 2.16
N PRO A 87 10.83 23.89 2.38
CA PRO A 87 12.10 23.84 1.67
C PRO A 87 12.83 22.49 1.80
N ALA A 88 13.60 22.12 0.76
CA ALA A 88 14.28 20.82 0.66
C ALA A 88 15.12 20.42 1.90
N PRO A 89 15.90 21.31 2.56
CA PRO A 89 16.65 20.92 3.76
C PRO A 89 15.76 20.46 4.91
N GLN A 90 14.59 21.08 5.08
CA GLN A 90 13.63 20.68 6.11
C GLN A 90 12.98 19.34 5.76
N VAL A 91 12.64 19.13 4.49
CA VAL A 91 12.05 17.87 4.01
C VAL A 91 13.00 16.67 4.18
N GLN A 92 14.31 16.88 4.05
CA GLN A 92 15.31 15.84 4.31
C GLN A 92 15.38 15.44 5.78
N ALA A 93 15.22 16.40 6.69
CA ALA A 93 15.19 16.14 8.13
C ALA A 93 13.83 15.59 8.61
N PHE A 94 12.74 16.08 8.02
CA PHE A 94 11.35 15.77 8.35
C PHE A 94 10.58 15.41 7.08
N PRO A 95 10.63 14.15 6.64
CA PRO A 95 9.90 13.72 5.45
C PRO A 95 8.39 13.81 5.66
N TRP A 96 7.71 14.52 4.76
CA TRP A 96 6.25 14.75 4.80
C TRP A 96 5.44 13.58 4.23
N TRP A 97 6.02 12.38 4.04
CA TRP A 97 5.30 11.24 3.50
C TRP A 97 5.47 10.01 4.39
N SER A 98 4.50 9.11 4.33
CA SER A 98 4.65 7.76 4.90
C SER A 98 5.38 6.83 3.91
N GLY A 99 6.32 6.03 4.41
CA GLY A 99 7.07 5.08 3.59
C GLY A 99 8.30 5.63 2.88
N ASP A 100 8.60 5.09 1.70
CA ASP A 100 9.90 5.27 1.05
C ASP A 100 9.98 6.51 0.16
N GLY A 101 8.84 7.06 -0.26
CA GLY A 101 8.78 8.25 -1.10
C GLY A 101 7.37 8.79 -1.26
N PRO A 102 7.23 10.04 -1.73
CA PRO A 102 5.94 10.72 -1.82
C PRO A 102 4.97 10.04 -2.79
N ALA A 103 5.43 9.67 -4.00
CA ALA A 103 4.56 9.13 -5.05
C ALA A 103 3.88 7.80 -4.69
N ALA A 104 4.50 6.96 -3.85
CA ALA A 104 3.96 5.68 -3.41
C ALA A 104 3.40 5.72 -1.97
N SER A 105 3.41 6.91 -1.37
CA SER A 105 2.93 7.11 -0.02
C SER A 105 1.41 7.04 0.01
N ALA A 106 0.86 6.47 1.08
CA ALA A 106 -0.58 6.51 1.30
C ALA A 106 -1.03 7.79 2.03
N TYR A 107 -0.11 8.42 2.78
CA TYR A 107 -0.41 9.56 3.64
C TYR A 107 0.60 10.68 3.44
N GLU A 108 0.09 11.88 3.21
CA GLU A 108 0.81 13.14 3.36
C GLU A 108 0.85 13.52 4.84
N ILE A 109 2.00 13.95 5.34
CA ILE A 109 2.26 14.25 6.75
C ILE A 109 2.67 15.70 6.90
N GLU A 110 2.03 16.39 7.85
CA GLU A 110 2.36 17.75 8.22
C GLU A 110 2.53 17.88 9.73
N ALA A 111 3.24 18.94 10.14
CA ALA A 111 3.37 19.37 11.52
C ALA A 111 2.89 20.82 11.67
N LEU A 112 2.00 21.06 12.61
CA LEU A 112 1.47 22.38 12.96
C LEU A 112 1.34 22.55 14.47
N ALA A 113 1.13 23.78 14.93
CA ALA A 113 0.85 24.03 16.35
C ALA A 113 -0.48 23.40 16.77
N CYS A 114 -0.56 22.87 17.99
CA CYS A 114 -1.82 22.35 18.50
C CYS A 114 -2.88 23.46 18.63
N PRO A 115 -4.17 23.17 18.45
CA PRO A 115 -5.24 24.15 18.62
C PRO A 115 -5.17 24.84 19.99
N GLY A 116 -5.14 26.18 20.00
CA GLY A 116 -5.06 26.97 21.24
C GLY A 116 -3.68 26.95 21.92
N SER A 117 -2.63 26.45 21.26
CA SER A 117 -1.25 26.47 21.76
C SER A 117 -0.29 27.02 20.71
N THR A 118 0.89 27.43 21.15
CA THR A 118 1.98 27.81 20.25
C THR A 118 2.84 26.61 19.86
N ILE A 119 3.60 26.73 18.77
CA ILE A 119 4.53 25.68 18.33
C ILE A 119 5.66 25.41 19.33
N GLY A 120 5.93 26.33 20.26
CA GLY A 120 6.86 26.12 21.36
C GLY A 120 6.26 25.32 22.52
N GLN A 121 4.97 25.02 22.51
CA GLN A 121 4.30 24.32 23.62
C GLN A 121 3.76 22.97 23.18
N CYS A 122 3.23 22.89 21.95
CA CYS A 122 2.62 21.67 21.47
C CYS A 122 2.67 21.61 19.94
N VAL A 123 3.09 20.46 19.42
CA VAL A 123 3.02 20.14 18.00
C VAL A 123 1.99 19.04 17.76
N LEU A 124 1.21 19.23 16.70
CA LEU A 124 0.26 18.29 16.15
C LEU A 124 0.80 17.78 14.83
N LEU A 125 1.07 16.49 14.76
CA LEU A 125 1.35 15.79 13.51
C LEU A 125 0.04 15.24 12.94
N ARG A 126 -0.17 15.40 11.64
CA ARG A 126 -1.34 14.86 10.92
C ARG A 126 -0.87 14.05 9.73
N ALA A 127 -1.44 12.87 9.54
CA ALA A 127 -1.26 12.05 8.35
C ALA A 127 -2.60 12.01 7.59
N MET A 128 -2.63 12.63 6.41
CA MET A 128 -3.79 12.81 5.54
C MET A 128 -3.74 11.79 4.40
N PRO A 129 -4.72 10.87 4.29
CA PRO A 129 -4.71 9.86 3.24
C PRO A 129 -5.08 10.48 1.89
N GLY A 130 -4.48 9.99 0.80
CA GLY A 130 -5.00 10.19 -0.55
C GLY A 130 -4.96 11.63 -1.09
N THR A 131 -4.07 12.48 -0.59
CA THR A 131 -3.95 13.85 -1.11
C THR A 131 -3.31 13.86 -2.51
N SER A 132 -3.36 15.00 -3.20
CA SER A 132 -2.73 15.17 -4.52
C SER A 132 -1.20 15.11 -4.51
N LYS A 133 -0.57 15.07 -3.32
CA LYS A 133 0.88 14.98 -3.13
C LYS A 133 1.37 13.54 -2.94
N VAL A 134 0.45 12.61 -2.74
CA VAL A 134 0.72 11.19 -2.48
C VAL A 134 -0.12 10.32 -3.42
N ASP A 135 -0.29 9.03 -3.12
CA ASP A 135 -1.20 8.16 -3.88
C ASP A 135 -2.65 8.62 -3.70
N ALA A 136 -3.14 9.42 -4.65
CA ALA A 136 -4.49 9.97 -4.64
C ALA A 136 -5.60 8.91 -4.79
N GLN A 137 -5.28 7.67 -5.16
CA GLN A 137 -6.24 6.57 -5.19
C GLN A 137 -6.44 5.92 -3.81
N PHE A 138 -5.49 6.13 -2.89
CA PHE A 138 -5.57 5.59 -1.55
C PHE A 138 -6.64 6.30 -0.72
N GLN A 139 -7.52 5.52 -0.07
CA GLN A 139 -8.52 6.03 0.84
C GLN A 139 -8.52 5.19 2.13
N ASP A 140 -8.56 5.87 3.26
CA ASP A 140 -8.83 5.26 4.56
C ASP A 140 -10.16 5.78 5.09
N ALA A 141 -11.26 5.27 4.56
CA ALA A 141 -12.61 5.75 4.88
C ALA A 141 -12.98 5.54 6.37
N ASP A 142 -12.42 4.52 7.02
CA ASP A 142 -12.70 4.22 8.42
C ASP A 142 -12.04 5.21 9.37
N CYS A 143 -10.79 5.61 9.10
CA CYS A 143 -9.99 6.40 10.04
C CYS A 143 -9.66 7.82 9.57
N GLY A 144 -9.70 8.06 8.26
CA GLY A 144 -9.41 9.37 7.68
C GLY A 144 -8.03 9.89 8.08
N VAL A 145 -7.99 11.15 8.51
CA VAL A 145 -6.76 11.81 8.96
C VAL A 145 -6.36 11.28 10.33
N LEU A 146 -5.20 10.67 10.43
CA LEU A 146 -4.61 10.27 11.70
C LEU A 146 -3.87 11.46 12.31
N SER A 147 -3.90 11.59 13.63
CA SER A 147 -3.25 12.68 14.34
C SER A 147 -2.53 12.23 15.60
N LEU A 148 -1.37 12.83 15.88
CA LEU A 148 -0.58 12.61 17.09
C LEU A 148 -0.06 13.94 17.63
N ARG A 149 -0.37 14.24 18.90
CA ARG A 149 0.14 15.43 19.60
C ARG A 149 1.39 15.08 20.41
N SER A 150 2.26 16.06 20.66
CA SER A 150 3.43 15.89 21.55
C SER A 150 3.03 15.52 22.98
N THR A 151 1.80 15.81 23.39
CA THR A 151 1.22 15.34 24.67
C THR A 151 0.88 13.85 24.71
N GLY A 152 1.11 13.11 23.62
CA GLY A 152 0.78 11.69 23.47
C GLY A 152 -0.67 11.42 23.07
N GLN A 153 -1.52 12.45 22.95
CA GLN A 153 -2.89 12.29 22.50
C GLN A 153 -2.91 11.85 21.03
N ARG A 154 -3.56 10.70 20.79
CA ARG A 154 -3.81 10.13 19.46
C ARG A 154 -5.24 10.42 19.04
N GLY A 155 -5.46 10.59 17.74
CA GLY A 155 -6.79 10.87 17.19
C GLY A 155 -6.91 10.47 15.73
N SER A 156 -8.15 10.39 15.26
CA SER A 156 -8.52 10.10 13.88
C SER A 156 -9.76 10.93 13.51
N SER A 157 -9.93 11.27 12.24
CA SER A 157 -11.09 12.04 11.78
C SER A 157 -12.23 11.15 11.23
N GLY A 158 -11.96 9.87 10.98
CA GLY A 158 -12.93 8.92 10.45
C GLY A 158 -13.90 8.38 11.51
N PRO A 159 -14.97 7.68 11.08
CA PRO A 159 -16.02 7.18 11.96
C PRO A 159 -15.62 6.01 12.86
N ALA A 160 -14.54 5.30 12.56
CA ALA A 160 -14.12 4.14 13.36
C ALA A 160 -13.50 4.57 14.70
N SER A 161 -13.81 3.84 15.76
CA SER A 161 -13.29 4.07 17.12
C SER A 161 -11.89 3.49 17.37
N HIS A 162 -11.42 2.60 16.49
CA HIS A 162 -10.16 1.83 16.68
C HIS A 162 -9.19 2.07 15.52
N CYS A 163 -8.69 3.30 15.44
CA CYS A 163 -7.75 3.73 14.41
C CYS A 163 -6.30 3.75 14.85
N TRP A 164 -6.06 3.61 16.14
CA TRP A 164 -4.74 3.49 16.75
C TRP A 164 -4.70 2.18 17.53
N PRO A 165 -3.56 1.45 17.50
CA PRO A 165 -3.34 0.31 18.37
C PRO A 165 -3.23 0.73 19.83
#